data_AF-A0A1T4YCE3-F1
#
_entry.id   AF-A0A1T4YCE3-F1
#
_cell.length_a   1.000
_cell.length_b   1.000
_cell.length_c   1.000
_cell.angle_alpha   90.00
_cell.angle_beta   90.00
_cell.angle_gamma   90.00
#
_symmetry.space_group_name_H-M   'P 1'
#
loop_
_entity.id
_entity.type
_entity.pdbx_description
1 polymer ?
#
loop_
_entity_poly.entity_id
_entity_poly.type
_entity_poly.pdbx_seq_one_letter_code
_entity_poly.pdbx_strand_id
1 'polypeptide(L)'
;MKAAVLFAFLLAATAVQAQQPTLAEVFDLPPHVTAQELTQKSPDRTQRYLVKCVVMFQRRDGIFMGYGGGSNFILTPRRSSTWPAGLTPQRLRPGDEVELSGILVNSRELLQLHDVIFRVTARDRPLPVPIELTEAQLPSFPHKCDLVRITIPLRYVAQSRLSPGHFIMRLFLGETHRVTAMVGSSASLSRDHILDGYMVEVTGFLTRQNVNESYLWMRTPEDIRVFGPGPTLQLQRRWQWGTLAFILLGGITLWIIALRRQVKAQTHALVETNERLKASETELIANLEKEKEINDLKSSFVSLVSHEFRTPLAVILSSTELLRNHMARLGEDARRTQMDNIIQSTNIMSGMIEEVLLLGKVEGGRMVCSPVPIDLAAFAAVLVDEGLSATRQRCPIRLEITNPPTHQAMADPALLRHIFSNLISNAVKYSPEGSPIDFILTPQGDDVVCVIRDRGIGIPEKDRAHLFEAFHRAGNVGQRNGTGLGLVICKRCVELHGGSIHIESEEQEGTAVTVTLPLFKKTEATD
;
A
#
# COMPACT_ATOMS: atom_id res chain seq x y z
N MET A 1 -55.85 58.55 -84.96
CA MET A 1 -54.87 59.55 -84.46
C MET A 1 -54.24 59.18 -83.11
N LYS A 2 -54.04 57.88 -82.80
CA LYS A 2 -53.32 57.42 -81.60
C LYS A 2 -51.93 56.79 -81.89
N ALA A 3 -51.57 56.62 -83.17
CA ALA A 3 -50.26 56.11 -83.59
C ALA A 3 -49.19 57.23 -83.75
N ALA A 4 -49.60 58.49 -83.95
CA ALA A 4 -48.66 59.59 -84.23
C ALA A 4 -47.94 60.13 -82.98
N VAL A 5 -48.53 59.99 -81.78
CA VAL A 5 -47.93 60.54 -80.54
C VAL A 5 -46.91 59.56 -79.93
N LEU A 6 -47.06 58.25 -80.12
CA LEU A 6 -46.11 57.26 -79.62
C LEU A 6 -44.82 57.20 -80.45
N PHE A 7 -44.89 57.47 -81.75
CA PHE A 7 -43.72 57.45 -82.65
C PHE A 7 -42.79 58.67 -82.44
N ALA A 8 -43.35 59.82 -82.04
CA ALA A 8 -42.57 61.02 -81.73
C ALA A 8 -41.76 60.87 -80.42
N PHE A 9 -42.27 60.13 -79.43
CA PHE A 9 -41.55 59.89 -78.18
C PHE A 9 -40.47 58.80 -78.29
N LEU A 10 -40.68 57.76 -79.12
CA LEU A 10 -39.66 56.73 -79.34
C LEU A 10 -38.47 57.21 -80.20
N LEU A 11 -38.71 58.13 -81.14
CA LEU A 11 -37.64 58.74 -81.96
C LEU A 11 -36.89 59.87 -81.23
N ALA A 12 -37.50 60.54 -80.25
CA ALA A 12 -36.80 61.53 -79.42
C ALA A 12 -36.00 60.89 -78.27
N ALA A 13 -36.45 59.74 -77.75
CA ALA A 13 -35.72 58.95 -76.75
C ALA A 13 -34.44 58.29 -77.33
N THR A 14 -34.27 58.30 -78.66
CA THR A 14 -33.08 57.78 -79.37
C THR A 14 -32.17 58.88 -79.94
N ALA A 15 -32.50 60.17 -79.78
CA ALA A 15 -31.78 61.27 -80.43
C ALA A 15 -31.29 62.39 -79.49
N VAL A 16 -31.35 62.22 -78.16
CA VAL A 16 -30.65 63.11 -77.20
C VAL A 16 -29.90 62.27 -76.16
N GLN A 17 -29.09 61.34 -76.68
CA GLN A 17 -27.93 60.83 -75.97
C GLN A 17 -26.79 61.78 -76.33
N ALA A 18 -26.75 62.95 -75.67
CA ALA A 18 -25.67 63.91 -75.82
C ALA A 18 -24.35 63.18 -75.59
N GLN A 19 -23.62 63.01 -76.69
CA GLN A 19 -22.40 62.24 -76.80
C GLN A 19 -21.33 62.99 -75.99
N GLN A 20 -21.18 62.61 -74.72
CA GLN A 20 -20.07 63.11 -73.90
C GLN A 20 -18.76 62.80 -74.64
N PRO A 21 -17.86 63.79 -74.81
CA PRO A 21 -16.62 63.60 -75.57
C PRO A 21 -15.80 62.45 -74.98
N THR A 22 -15.13 61.68 -75.84
CA THR A 22 -14.27 60.58 -75.40
C THR A 22 -13.02 61.13 -74.69
N LEU A 23 -12.40 60.35 -73.80
CA LEU A 23 -11.17 60.81 -73.12
C LEU A 23 -10.04 61.08 -74.13
N ALA A 24 -10.06 60.42 -75.29
CA ALA A 24 -9.17 60.70 -76.41
C ALA A 24 -9.40 62.11 -76.98
N GLU A 25 -10.65 62.54 -77.15
CA GLU A 25 -11.02 63.86 -77.70
C GLU A 25 -10.71 65.00 -76.72
N VAL A 26 -10.87 64.80 -75.41
CA VAL A 26 -10.64 65.86 -74.39
C VAL A 26 -9.16 66.18 -74.22
N PHE A 27 -8.28 65.21 -74.43
CA PHE A 27 -6.85 65.33 -74.14
C PHE A 27 -5.94 65.17 -75.37
N ASP A 28 -6.53 65.08 -76.57
CA ASP A 28 -5.84 64.83 -77.85
C ASP A 28 -4.82 63.68 -77.74
N LEU A 29 -5.30 62.54 -77.23
CA LEU A 29 -4.44 61.40 -76.91
C LEU A 29 -4.36 60.40 -78.07
N PRO A 30 -3.20 59.72 -78.24
CA PRO A 30 -3.11 58.61 -79.18
C PRO A 30 -4.11 57.49 -78.83
N PRO A 31 -4.49 56.64 -79.81
CA PRO A 31 -5.47 55.57 -79.62
C PRO A 31 -5.10 54.63 -78.48
N HIS A 32 -6.10 53.94 -77.91
CA HIS A 32 -5.96 53.08 -76.74
C HIS A 32 -4.69 52.24 -76.78
N VAL A 33 -3.81 52.44 -75.79
CA VAL A 33 -2.59 51.67 -75.68
C VAL A 33 -2.88 50.46 -74.82
N THR A 34 -2.55 49.29 -75.34
CA THR A 34 -2.71 48.02 -74.62
C THR A 34 -1.67 47.95 -73.50
N ALA A 35 -2.02 47.33 -72.37
CA ALA A 35 -1.09 47.25 -71.24
C ALA A 35 0.24 46.54 -71.58
N GLN A 36 0.16 45.57 -72.49
CA GLN A 36 1.32 44.87 -73.06
C GLN A 36 2.24 45.80 -73.87
N GLU A 37 1.70 46.82 -74.53
CA GLU A 37 2.49 47.82 -75.26
C GLU A 37 3.17 48.82 -74.30
N LEU A 38 2.52 49.15 -73.18
CA LEU A 38 3.07 50.00 -72.12
C LEU A 38 4.22 49.34 -71.33
N THR A 39 4.29 48.00 -71.33
CA THR A 39 5.38 47.25 -70.68
C THR A 39 6.55 46.97 -71.63
N GLN A 40 6.31 46.88 -72.93
CA GLN A 40 7.36 46.57 -73.92
C GLN A 40 8.10 47.80 -74.47
N LYS A 41 7.44 48.97 -74.54
CA LYS A 41 8.08 50.23 -74.96
C LYS A 41 8.52 51.00 -73.72
N SER A 42 9.76 51.50 -73.66
CA SER A 42 10.17 52.46 -72.61
C SER A 42 9.27 53.70 -72.69
N PRO A 43 8.30 53.87 -71.79
CA PRO A 43 7.25 54.86 -71.96
C PRO A 43 7.75 56.26 -71.57
N ASP A 44 7.34 57.29 -72.31
CA ASP A 44 7.59 58.69 -72.00
C ASP A 44 6.81 59.08 -70.72
N ARG A 45 7.56 59.49 -69.69
CA ARG A 45 7.06 59.72 -68.34
C ARG A 45 6.29 61.02 -68.17
N THR A 46 6.29 61.87 -69.19
CA THR A 46 5.50 63.11 -69.21
C THR A 46 4.19 62.97 -69.97
N GLN A 47 4.00 61.86 -70.70
CA GLN A 47 2.83 61.64 -71.53
C GLN A 47 1.68 60.99 -70.73
N ARG A 48 0.44 61.41 -71.05
CA ARG A 48 -0.76 60.73 -70.56
C ARG A 48 -1.10 59.56 -71.49
N TYR A 49 -1.44 58.42 -70.91
CA TYR A 49 -1.81 57.21 -71.64
C TYR A 49 -3.30 56.92 -71.48
N LEU A 50 -3.96 56.57 -72.58
CA LEU A 50 -5.35 56.13 -72.59
C LEU A 50 -5.43 54.61 -72.57
N VAL A 51 -6.02 54.05 -71.50
CA VAL A 51 -6.09 52.59 -71.25
C VAL A 51 -7.53 52.18 -70.98
N LYS A 52 -7.95 51.02 -71.49
CA LYS A 52 -9.19 50.34 -71.09
C LYS A 52 -8.89 49.26 -70.06
N CYS A 53 -9.59 49.29 -68.93
CA CYS A 53 -9.47 48.22 -67.94
C CYS A 53 -10.79 48.01 -67.18
N VAL A 54 -10.92 46.85 -66.55
CA VAL A 54 -11.98 46.56 -65.59
C VAL A 54 -11.44 46.82 -64.19
N VAL A 55 -12.19 47.55 -63.36
CA VAL A 55 -11.83 47.79 -61.96
C VAL A 55 -11.99 46.48 -61.19
N MET A 56 -10.90 45.97 -60.65
CA MET A 56 -10.85 44.67 -59.96
C MET A 56 -11.18 44.81 -58.47
N PHE A 57 -10.59 45.81 -57.82
CA PHE A 57 -10.95 46.18 -56.45
C PHE A 57 -10.52 47.62 -56.13
N GLN A 58 -11.07 48.16 -55.04
CA GLN A 58 -10.75 49.48 -54.52
C GLN A 58 -10.11 49.35 -53.13
N ARG A 59 -8.98 50.01 -52.91
CA ARG A 59 -8.39 50.23 -51.58
C ARG A 59 -9.10 51.39 -50.87
N ARG A 60 -9.18 51.35 -49.54
CA ARG A 60 -9.80 52.41 -48.72
C ARG A 60 -9.14 53.80 -48.85
N ASP A 61 -7.89 53.87 -49.30
CA ASP A 61 -7.16 55.13 -49.58
C ASP A 61 -7.55 55.77 -50.94
N GLY A 62 -8.51 55.18 -51.64
CA GLY A 62 -9.03 55.67 -52.92
C GLY A 62 -8.21 55.21 -54.13
N ILE A 63 -7.24 54.32 -53.93
CA ILE A 63 -6.47 53.70 -55.01
C ILE A 63 -7.26 52.51 -55.56
N PHE A 64 -7.34 52.37 -56.88
CA PHE A 64 -8.02 51.26 -57.54
C PHE A 64 -7.01 50.35 -58.21
N MET A 65 -7.30 49.04 -58.25
CA MET A 65 -6.56 48.14 -59.14
C MET A 65 -7.44 47.81 -60.34
N GLY A 66 -6.92 48.03 -61.53
CA GLY A 66 -7.60 47.73 -62.79
C GLY A 66 -6.87 46.67 -63.58
N TYR A 67 -7.59 45.86 -64.36
CA TYR A 67 -7.03 44.87 -65.27
C TYR A 67 -7.50 45.10 -66.70
N GLY A 68 -6.56 45.22 -67.62
CA GLY A 68 -6.85 45.46 -69.04
C GLY A 68 -5.66 45.12 -69.90
N GLY A 69 -5.87 44.60 -71.10
CA GLY A 69 -4.78 44.34 -72.05
C GLY A 69 -3.67 43.39 -71.56
N GLY A 70 -3.99 42.47 -70.63
CA GLY A 70 -3.05 41.48 -70.10
C GLY A 70 -2.13 41.96 -68.97
N SER A 71 -2.34 43.15 -68.39
CA SER A 71 -1.57 43.61 -67.24
C SER A 71 -2.41 44.40 -66.23
N ASN A 72 -1.86 44.56 -65.02
CA ASN A 72 -2.55 45.20 -63.91
C ASN A 72 -2.03 46.62 -63.70
N PHE A 73 -2.98 47.49 -63.40
CA PHE A 73 -2.75 48.90 -63.16
C PHE A 73 -3.13 49.26 -61.74
N ILE A 74 -2.21 49.90 -61.03
CA ILE A 74 -2.55 50.65 -59.82
C ILE A 74 -2.94 52.05 -60.28
N LEU A 75 -4.18 52.41 -60.03
CA LEU A 75 -4.80 53.64 -60.46
C LEU A 75 -4.94 54.55 -59.24
N THR A 76 -4.26 55.68 -59.28
CA THR A 76 -4.40 56.72 -58.27
C THR A 76 -5.22 57.86 -58.87
N PRO A 77 -6.52 57.99 -58.52
CA PRO A 77 -7.38 59.03 -59.07
C PRO A 77 -6.84 60.42 -58.76
N ARG A 78 -7.07 61.35 -59.68
CA ARG A 78 -6.82 62.77 -59.45
C ARG A 78 -7.69 63.29 -58.31
N ARG A 79 -7.07 63.85 -57.26
CA ARG A 79 -7.77 64.39 -56.07
C ARG A 79 -8.15 65.89 -56.19
N SER A 80 -8.05 66.48 -57.39
CA SER A 80 -8.31 67.91 -57.63
C SER A 80 -9.79 68.28 -57.48
N SER A 81 -10.09 69.46 -56.93
CA SER A 81 -11.44 70.06 -56.90
C SER A 81 -11.92 70.57 -58.27
N THR A 82 -11.04 70.60 -59.26
CA THR A 82 -11.34 71.05 -60.63
C THR A 82 -11.15 69.89 -61.61
N TRP A 83 -12.25 69.20 -61.91
CA TRP A 83 -12.31 68.26 -63.03
C TRP A 83 -12.42 69.04 -64.35
N PRO A 84 -11.84 68.53 -65.46
CA PRO A 84 -11.96 69.17 -66.77
C PRO A 84 -13.44 69.32 -67.17
N ALA A 85 -13.78 70.43 -67.84
CA ALA A 85 -15.14 70.71 -68.28
C ALA A 85 -15.71 69.57 -69.16
N GLY A 86 -16.88 69.05 -68.80
CA GLY A 86 -17.55 67.95 -69.50
C GLY A 86 -17.31 66.55 -68.92
N LEU A 87 -16.42 66.39 -67.94
CA LEU A 87 -16.20 65.13 -67.21
C LEU A 87 -16.73 65.24 -65.77
N THR A 88 -17.78 64.50 -65.45
CA THR A 88 -18.30 64.41 -64.08
C THR A 88 -17.44 63.44 -63.26
N PRO A 89 -17.06 63.75 -62.01
CA PRO A 89 -16.43 62.77 -61.13
C PRO A 89 -17.38 61.60 -60.89
N GLN A 90 -17.17 60.50 -61.60
CA GLN A 90 -17.93 59.27 -61.40
C GLN A 90 -17.33 58.50 -60.22
N ARG A 91 -18.14 57.73 -59.49
CA ARG A 91 -17.60 56.83 -58.46
C ARG A 91 -17.29 55.49 -59.11
N LEU A 92 -16.02 55.10 -59.11
CA LEU A 92 -15.57 53.77 -59.53
C LEU A 92 -16.01 52.73 -58.50
N ARG A 93 -16.49 51.59 -58.99
CA ARG A 93 -16.80 50.39 -58.20
C ARG A 93 -16.06 49.19 -58.80
N PRO A 94 -15.70 48.19 -57.99
CA PRO A 94 -15.25 46.90 -58.51
C PRO A 94 -16.30 46.34 -59.51
N GLY A 95 -15.85 45.86 -60.67
CA GLY A 95 -16.70 45.41 -61.77
C GLY A 95 -17.05 46.47 -62.83
N ASP A 96 -16.72 47.75 -62.59
CA ASP A 96 -16.87 48.81 -63.60
C ASP A 96 -15.80 48.65 -64.68
N GLU A 97 -16.19 48.64 -65.96
CA GLU A 97 -15.27 48.79 -67.09
C GLU A 97 -15.05 50.27 -67.36
N VAL A 98 -13.79 50.68 -67.41
CA VAL A 98 -13.40 52.08 -67.44
C VAL A 98 -12.35 52.37 -68.51
N GLU A 99 -12.55 53.48 -69.19
CA GLU A 99 -11.50 54.16 -69.95
C GLU A 99 -10.78 55.14 -69.02
N LEU A 100 -9.45 55.11 -69.02
CA LEU A 100 -8.60 55.80 -68.07
C LEU A 100 -7.52 56.59 -68.81
N SER A 101 -7.33 57.84 -68.43
CA SER A 101 -6.20 58.67 -68.84
C SER A 101 -5.35 59.05 -67.62
N GLY A 102 -4.09 58.64 -67.60
CA GLY A 102 -3.17 58.92 -66.49
C GLY A 102 -1.72 58.97 -66.92
N ILE A 103 -0.86 59.47 -66.04
CA ILE A 103 0.59 59.53 -66.25
C ILE A 103 1.22 58.29 -65.63
N LEU A 104 2.05 57.59 -66.39
CA LEU A 104 2.72 56.39 -65.89
C LEU A 104 3.86 56.76 -64.93
N VAL A 105 3.79 56.26 -63.70
CA VAL A 105 4.82 56.43 -62.68
C VAL A 105 5.55 55.11 -62.46
N ASN A 106 6.87 55.18 -62.37
CA ASN A 106 7.76 54.03 -62.41
C ASN A 106 7.44 53.00 -61.29
N SER A 107 7.15 51.77 -61.71
CA SER A 107 7.17 50.59 -60.86
C SER A 107 7.63 49.42 -61.73
N ARG A 108 8.64 48.68 -61.24
CA ARG A 108 9.32 47.64 -62.03
C ARG A 108 8.47 46.40 -62.30
N GLU A 109 7.29 46.27 -61.68
CA GLU A 109 6.48 45.03 -61.73
C GLU A 109 4.96 45.22 -61.88
N LEU A 110 4.40 46.34 -61.39
CA LEU A 110 2.99 46.73 -61.65
C LEU A 110 2.94 48.10 -62.34
N LEU A 111 2.14 48.25 -63.38
CA LEU A 111 1.95 49.56 -64.02
C LEU A 111 1.22 50.48 -63.04
N GLN A 112 1.77 51.65 -62.72
CA GLN A 112 1.10 52.63 -61.86
C GLN A 112 0.75 53.86 -62.67
N LEU A 113 -0.53 54.22 -62.69
CA LEU A 113 -1.01 55.45 -63.30
C LEU A 113 -1.39 56.44 -62.20
N HIS A 114 -0.77 57.61 -62.22
CA HIS A 114 -1.08 58.72 -61.34
C HIS A 114 -1.87 59.79 -62.09
N ASP A 115 -2.51 60.67 -61.30
CA ASP A 115 -3.36 61.74 -61.82
C ASP A 115 -4.49 61.21 -62.72
N VAL A 116 -5.03 60.04 -62.39
CA VAL A 116 -5.94 59.31 -63.29
C VAL A 116 -7.28 60.03 -63.39
N ILE A 117 -7.70 60.27 -64.63
CA ILE A 117 -9.02 60.73 -65.02
C ILE A 117 -9.71 59.57 -65.73
N PHE A 118 -10.98 59.33 -65.42
CA PHE A 118 -11.64 58.09 -65.81
C PHE A 118 -13.08 58.31 -66.26
N ARG A 119 -13.55 57.41 -67.12
CA ARG A 119 -14.93 57.33 -67.60
C ARG A 119 -15.39 55.87 -67.51
N VAL A 120 -16.52 55.63 -66.86
CA VAL A 120 -17.13 54.29 -66.83
C VAL A 120 -17.83 54.04 -68.15
N THR A 121 -17.41 53.00 -68.87
CA THR A 121 -17.98 52.56 -70.15
C THR A 121 -19.03 51.49 -69.97
N ALA A 122 -18.89 50.61 -68.97
CA ALA A 122 -19.90 49.64 -68.58
C ALA A 122 -19.88 49.39 -67.06
N ARG A 123 -21.01 49.02 -66.47
CA ARG A 123 -21.15 48.70 -65.04
C ARG A 123 -21.45 47.23 -64.82
N ASP A 124 -21.10 46.74 -63.63
CA ASP A 124 -21.47 45.42 -63.09
C ASP A 124 -21.05 44.22 -63.96
N ARG A 125 -19.83 44.26 -64.52
CA ARG A 125 -19.25 43.09 -65.17
C ARG A 125 -18.95 42.01 -64.12
N PRO A 126 -19.23 40.72 -64.38
CA PRO A 126 -18.91 39.66 -63.42
C PRO A 126 -17.41 39.64 -63.12
N LEU A 127 -17.06 39.74 -61.83
CA LEU A 127 -15.70 39.57 -61.35
C LEU A 127 -15.21 38.14 -61.69
N PRO A 128 -13.90 37.94 -61.94
CA PRO A 128 -13.37 36.60 -62.23
C PRO A 128 -13.61 35.64 -61.06
N VAL A 129 -13.85 34.37 -61.39
CA VAL A 129 -13.91 33.29 -60.38
C VAL A 129 -12.48 33.02 -59.88
N PRO A 130 -12.26 32.90 -58.56
CA PRO A 130 -10.94 32.59 -58.02
C PRO A 130 -10.41 31.25 -58.53
N ILE A 131 -9.16 31.21 -58.96
CA ILE A 131 -8.44 29.98 -59.30
C ILE A 131 -7.91 29.37 -58.00
N GLU A 132 -8.29 28.13 -57.72
CA GLU A 132 -7.80 27.39 -56.56
C GLU A 132 -6.33 27.00 -56.77
N LEU A 133 -5.45 27.41 -55.84
CA LEU A 133 -4.02 27.15 -55.89
C LEU A 133 -3.52 26.48 -54.62
N THR A 134 -2.72 25.44 -54.81
CA THR A 134 -1.98 24.78 -53.72
C THR A 134 -0.56 25.35 -53.60
N GLU A 135 0.06 25.18 -52.43
CA GLU A 135 1.43 25.65 -52.16
C GLU A 135 2.44 25.19 -53.21
N ALA A 136 2.35 23.92 -53.64
CA ALA A 136 3.24 23.34 -54.63
C ALA A 136 3.09 23.93 -56.03
N GLN A 137 1.95 24.52 -56.35
CA GLN A 137 1.66 25.11 -57.66
C GLN A 137 2.06 26.59 -57.74
N LEU A 138 2.33 27.24 -56.61
CA LEU A 138 2.68 28.67 -56.56
C LEU A 138 3.96 29.05 -57.31
N PRO A 139 5.08 28.30 -57.24
CA PRO A 139 6.32 28.70 -57.91
C PRO A 139 6.21 28.69 -59.44
N SER A 140 5.40 27.77 -59.97
CA SER A 140 5.19 27.56 -61.41
C SER A 140 3.96 28.29 -61.96
N PHE A 141 3.15 28.92 -61.11
CA PHE A 141 1.95 29.64 -61.54
C PHE A 141 2.32 30.94 -62.29
N PRO A 142 1.75 31.19 -63.48
CA PRO A 142 1.96 32.45 -64.18
C PRO A 142 1.32 33.60 -63.38
N HIS A 143 2.13 34.42 -62.70
CA HIS A 143 1.66 35.50 -61.84
C HIS A 143 1.13 36.71 -62.63
N LYS A 144 0.00 36.54 -63.32
CA LYS A 144 -0.67 37.56 -64.15
C LYS A 144 -1.68 38.42 -63.36
N CYS A 145 -1.62 38.37 -62.02
CA CYS A 145 -2.64 38.85 -61.09
C CYS A 145 -4.02 38.27 -61.36
N ASP A 146 -4.06 36.96 -61.55
CA ASP A 146 -5.29 36.22 -61.47
C ASP A 146 -5.82 36.29 -60.03
N LEU A 147 -7.15 36.31 -59.91
CA LEU A 147 -7.79 36.11 -58.61
C LEU A 147 -7.55 34.66 -58.22
N VAL A 148 -6.86 34.44 -57.12
CA VAL A 148 -6.53 33.10 -56.63
C VAL A 148 -7.08 32.90 -55.23
N ARG A 149 -7.43 31.67 -54.92
CA ARG A 149 -7.73 31.20 -53.57
C ARG A 149 -6.66 30.21 -53.17
N ILE A 150 -5.99 30.48 -52.04
CA ILE A 150 -4.84 29.72 -51.59
C ILE A 150 -5.10 29.25 -50.16
N THR A 151 -4.98 27.94 -49.93
CA THR A 151 -5.14 27.31 -48.61
C THR A 151 -3.81 26.76 -48.13
N ILE A 152 -3.16 27.45 -47.18
CA ILE A 152 -1.78 27.18 -46.74
C ILE A 152 -1.66 27.41 -45.23
N PRO A 153 -0.76 26.69 -44.51
CA PRO A 153 -0.46 26.99 -43.12
C PRO A 153 0.12 28.40 -42.95
N LEU A 154 -0.45 29.15 -42.01
CA LEU A 154 0.10 30.42 -41.59
C LEU A 154 1.34 30.21 -40.74
N ARG A 155 2.43 30.90 -41.06
CA ARG A 155 3.69 30.81 -40.32
C ARG A 155 3.88 31.92 -39.32
N TYR A 156 3.57 33.15 -39.72
CA TYR A 156 3.72 34.33 -38.88
C TYR A 156 2.93 35.50 -39.45
N VAL A 157 2.49 36.41 -38.56
CA VAL A 157 1.80 37.65 -38.90
C VAL A 157 2.65 38.85 -38.49
N ALA A 158 3.01 39.69 -39.46
CA ALA A 158 3.63 40.99 -39.19
C ALA A 158 2.64 42.13 -39.46
N GLN A 159 2.67 43.19 -38.65
CA GLN A 159 1.90 44.40 -38.89
C GLN A 159 2.84 45.60 -38.95
N SER A 160 2.68 46.43 -39.99
CA SER A 160 3.46 47.66 -40.18
C SER A 160 2.53 48.85 -40.39
N ARG A 161 2.87 50.01 -39.82
CA ARG A 161 2.08 51.25 -39.95
C ARG A 161 2.60 52.04 -41.15
N LEU A 162 1.72 52.37 -42.10
CA LEU A 162 2.08 53.16 -43.29
C LEU A 162 1.84 54.66 -43.10
N SER A 163 0.74 55.04 -42.42
CA SER A 163 0.38 56.43 -42.13
C SER A 163 -0.60 56.49 -40.94
N PRO A 164 -1.02 57.67 -40.42
CA PRO A 164 -2.05 57.75 -39.38
C PRO A 164 -3.34 57.03 -39.83
N GLY A 165 -3.77 56.03 -39.06
CA GLY A 165 -4.97 55.23 -39.34
C GLY A 165 -4.82 54.11 -40.39
N HIS A 166 -3.64 53.94 -41.00
CA HIS A 166 -3.41 52.94 -42.05
C HIS A 166 -2.33 51.92 -41.65
N PHE A 167 -2.72 50.64 -41.62
CA PHE A 167 -1.84 49.50 -41.33
C PHE A 167 -1.81 48.55 -42.53
N ILE A 168 -0.65 47.92 -42.74
CA ILE A 168 -0.51 46.74 -43.60
C ILE A 168 -0.22 45.56 -42.69
N MET A 169 -1.11 44.57 -42.74
CA MET A 169 -0.85 43.24 -42.21
C MET A 169 -0.21 42.40 -43.32
N ARG A 170 0.96 41.82 -43.02
CA ARG A 170 1.68 40.87 -43.86
C ARG A 170 1.54 39.50 -43.23
N LEU A 171 0.85 38.61 -43.94
CA LEU A 171 0.74 37.20 -43.57
C LEU A 171 1.80 36.45 -44.34
N PHE A 172 2.71 35.76 -43.65
CA PHE A 172 3.70 34.92 -44.28
C PHE A 172 3.14 33.50 -44.39
N LEU A 173 2.95 33.06 -45.62
CA LEU A 173 2.40 31.76 -45.97
C LEU A 173 3.47 30.95 -46.73
N GLY A 174 3.52 29.66 -46.45
CA GLY A 174 4.39 28.69 -47.14
C GLY A 174 5.78 28.51 -46.53
N GLU A 175 6.41 27.34 -46.77
CA GLU A 175 7.78 27.01 -46.31
C GLU A 175 8.85 27.41 -47.33
N THR A 176 8.62 27.13 -48.62
CA THR A 176 9.63 27.27 -49.68
C THR A 176 9.43 28.52 -50.53
N HIS A 177 8.18 28.89 -50.77
CA HIS A 177 7.79 30.08 -51.53
C HIS A 177 7.01 31.03 -50.63
N ARG A 178 7.58 32.21 -50.34
CA ARG A 178 6.98 33.14 -49.39
C ARG A 178 5.82 33.87 -50.08
N VAL A 179 4.59 33.60 -49.66
CA VAL A 179 3.46 34.44 -50.04
C VAL A 179 3.20 35.44 -48.93
N THR A 180 3.37 36.72 -49.25
CA THR A 180 3.05 37.83 -48.37
C THR A 180 1.66 38.35 -48.74
N ALA A 181 0.64 37.98 -47.97
CA ALA A 181 -0.70 38.52 -48.20
C ALA A 181 -0.84 39.90 -47.52
N MET A 182 -1.27 40.91 -48.28
CA MET A 182 -1.43 42.29 -47.81
C MET A 182 -2.90 42.63 -47.60
N VAL A 183 -3.28 42.97 -46.37
CA VAL A 183 -4.61 43.54 -46.04
C VAL A 183 -4.50 45.05 -45.92
N GLY A 184 -5.35 45.80 -46.63
CA GLY A 184 -5.48 47.25 -46.44
C GLY A 184 -6.76 47.63 -45.70
N SER A 185 -6.72 47.85 -44.39
CA SER A 185 -7.83 48.51 -43.65
C SER A 185 -7.52 48.73 -42.16
N SER A 186 -8.10 49.81 -41.61
CA SER A 186 -8.14 50.27 -40.21
C SER A 186 -8.97 49.41 -39.23
N ALA A 187 -9.47 48.25 -39.65
CA ALA A 187 -10.21 47.32 -38.79
C ALA A 187 -9.29 46.20 -38.31
N SER A 188 -9.21 46.01 -37.00
CA SER A 188 -8.42 44.96 -36.37
C SER A 188 -8.91 43.58 -36.82
N LEU A 189 -8.13 42.89 -37.65
CA LEU A 189 -8.04 41.44 -37.53
C LEU A 189 -7.55 41.20 -36.10
N SER A 190 -8.46 40.83 -35.19
CA SER A 190 -8.07 40.57 -33.80
C SER A 190 -6.99 39.49 -33.82
N ARG A 191 -5.81 39.82 -33.26
CA ARG A 191 -4.68 38.90 -33.15
C ARG A 191 -5.07 37.58 -32.47
N ASP A 192 -6.14 37.58 -31.67
CA ASP A 192 -6.55 36.44 -30.84
C ASP A 192 -6.96 35.19 -31.63
N HIS A 193 -7.29 35.31 -32.92
CA HIS A 193 -7.75 34.18 -33.74
C HIS A 193 -6.71 33.63 -34.73
N ILE A 194 -5.50 34.19 -34.74
CA ILE A 194 -4.49 33.87 -35.75
C ILE A 194 -3.23 33.33 -35.07
N LEU A 195 -3.20 32.02 -34.84
CA LEU A 195 -2.09 31.31 -34.22
C LEU A 195 -1.17 30.67 -35.28
N ASP A 196 0.13 30.67 -35.03
CA ASP A 196 1.13 30.03 -35.90
C ASP A 196 0.79 28.54 -36.10
N GLY A 197 0.88 28.08 -37.35
CA GLY A 197 0.59 26.70 -37.75
C GLY A 197 -0.88 26.38 -38.00
N TYR A 198 -1.79 27.36 -37.94
CA TYR A 198 -3.19 27.19 -38.35
C TYR A 198 -3.31 27.28 -39.87
N MET A 199 -4.26 26.54 -40.44
CA MET A 199 -4.53 26.62 -41.88
C MET A 199 -5.29 27.89 -42.17
N VAL A 200 -4.86 28.67 -43.15
CA VAL A 200 -5.60 29.84 -43.60
C VAL A 200 -5.92 29.71 -45.07
N GLU A 201 -7.13 30.08 -45.44
CA GLU A 201 -7.55 30.29 -46.82
C GLU A 201 -7.58 31.78 -47.08
N VAL A 202 -6.80 32.21 -48.07
CA VAL A 202 -6.68 33.60 -48.45
C VAL A 202 -7.06 33.73 -49.91
N THR A 203 -8.04 34.58 -50.19
CA THR A 203 -8.46 34.92 -51.55
C THR A 203 -7.90 36.29 -51.92
N GLY A 204 -7.21 36.41 -53.05
CA GLY A 204 -6.65 37.69 -53.47
C GLY A 204 -6.00 37.66 -54.84
N PHE A 205 -5.49 38.79 -55.28
CA PHE A 205 -4.79 38.91 -56.55
C PHE A 205 -3.31 38.62 -56.39
N LEU A 206 -2.82 37.60 -57.09
CA LEU A 206 -1.43 37.13 -56.95
C LEU A 206 -0.47 37.86 -57.89
N THR A 207 0.44 38.61 -57.30
CA THR A 207 1.53 39.33 -57.97
C THR A 207 2.87 38.72 -57.59
N ARG A 208 3.85 38.72 -58.49
CA ARG A 208 5.23 38.30 -58.17
C ARG A 208 6.06 39.52 -57.78
N GLN A 209 6.87 39.41 -56.72
CA GLN A 209 7.89 40.39 -56.37
C GLN A 209 9.31 39.92 -56.71
N ASN A 210 9.58 38.63 -56.53
CA ASN A 210 10.87 37.99 -56.81
C ASN A 210 10.63 36.50 -57.13
N VAL A 211 11.68 35.77 -57.54
CA VAL A 211 11.56 34.34 -57.89
C VAL A 211 10.93 33.50 -56.76
N ASN A 212 11.18 33.85 -55.49
CA ASN A 212 10.73 33.10 -54.31
C ASN A 212 9.71 33.86 -53.43
N GLU A 213 9.23 35.03 -53.89
CA GLU A 213 8.31 35.87 -53.12
C GLU A 213 7.16 36.39 -53.99
N SER A 214 5.93 36.12 -53.54
CA SER A 214 4.71 36.59 -54.18
C SER A 214 3.89 37.43 -53.20
N TYR A 215 3.29 38.50 -53.71
CA TYR A 215 2.32 39.29 -52.97
C TYR A 215 0.91 38.91 -53.34
N LEU A 216 0.09 38.67 -52.33
CA LEU A 216 -1.33 38.40 -52.49
C LEU A 216 -2.13 39.61 -51.98
N TRP A 217 -2.76 40.33 -52.90
CA TRP A 217 -3.55 41.51 -52.56
C TRP A 217 -4.99 41.11 -52.25
N MET A 218 -5.38 41.19 -50.97
CA MET A 218 -6.76 40.91 -50.55
C MET A 218 -7.66 42.11 -50.85
N ARG A 219 -8.94 41.84 -51.17
CA ARG A 219 -9.91 42.89 -51.50
C ARG A 219 -10.58 43.42 -50.24
N THR A 220 -10.91 42.53 -49.31
CA THR A 220 -11.48 42.87 -48.01
C THR A 220 -10.82 42.07 -46.88
N PRO A 221 -10.92 42.52 -45.62
CA PRO A 221 -10.53 41.71 -44.46
C PRO A 221 -11.30 40.40 -44.31
N GLU A 222 -12.39 40.18 -45.06
CA GLU A 222 -13.19 38.95 -45.05
C GLU A 222 -12.68 37.90 -46.04
N ASP A 223 -11.75 38.27 -46.94
CA ASP A 223 -11.12 37.36 -47.90
C ASP A 223 -10.09 36.41 -47.24
N ILE A 224 -9.90 36.50 -45.92
CA ILE A 224 -9.14 35.53 -45.13
C ILE A 224 -10.07 34.73 -44.23
N ARG A 225 -9.93 33.40 -44.27
CA ARG A 225 -10.59 32.48 -43.36
C ARG A 225 -9.54 31.64 -42.65
N VAL A 226 -9.61 31.62 -41.32
CA VAL A 226 -8.77 30.76 -40.50
C VAL A 226 -9.51 29.45 -40.29
N PHE A 227 -8.94 28.38 -40.82
CA PHE A 227 -9.27 27.02 -40.48
C PHE A 227 -8.41 26.59 -39.28
N GLY A 228 -8.81 25.51 -38.60
CA GLY A 228 -8.14 25.04 -37.38
C GLY A 228 -6.64 24.72 -37.54
N PRO A 229 -6.03 24.11 -36.52
CA PRO A 229 -4.60 23.77 -36.55
C PRO A 229 -4.26 22.93 -37.79
N GLY A 230 -3.16 23.25 -38.46
CA GLY A 230 -2.71 22.50 -39.62
C GLY A 230 -2.25 21.08 -39.31
N PRO A 231 -2.06 20.24 -40.33
CA PRO A 231 -1.79 18.82 -40.15
C PRO A 231 -0.50 18.54 -39.35
N THR A 232 0.53 19.37 -39.53
CA THR A 232 1.80 19.27 -38.78
C THR A 232 1.61 19.60 -37.30
N LEU A 233 0.88 20.67 -36.99
CA LEU A 233 0.58 21.09 -35.62
C LEU A 233 -0.34 20.09 -34.92
N GLN A 234 -1.33 19.53 -35.63
CA GLN A 234 -2.17 18.45 -35.12
C GLN A 234 -1.36 17.20 -34.81
N LEU A 235 -0.45 16.78 -35.71
CA LEU A 235 0.41 15.64 -35.48
C LEU A 235 1.34 15.87 -34.28
N GLN A 236 1.97 17.05 -34.18
CA GLN A 236 2.81 17.41 -33.04
C GLN A 236 2.04 17.37 -31.72
N ARG A 237 0.82 17.94 -31.66
CA ARG A 237 -0.04 17.87 -30.47
C ARG A 237 -0.38 16.43 -30.12
N ARG A 238 -0.72 15.58 -31.10
CA ARG A 238 -0.99 14.15 -30.86
C ARG A 238 0.21 13.43 -30.25
N TRP A 239 1.42 13.70 -30.75
CA TRP A 239 2.64 13.17 -30.16
C TRP A 239 2.87 13.68 -28.73
N GLN A 240 2.70 14.98 -28.48
CA GLN A 240 2.83 15.56 -27.13
C GLN A 240 1.86 14.90 -26.15
N TRP A 241 0.57 14.80 -26.50
CA TRP A 241 -0.42 14.12 -25.66
C TRP A 241 -0.13 12.63 -25.49
N GLY A 242 0.36 11.96 -26.53
CA GLY A 242 0.81 10.57 -26.46
C GLY A 242 1.97 10.37 -25.49
N THR A 243 2.98 11.24 -25.55
CA THR A 243 4.13 11.19 -24.62
C THR A 243 3.71 11.45 -23.19
N LEU A 244 2.82 12.42 -22.95
CA LEU A 244 2.29 12.72 -21.62
C LEU A 244 1.51 11.53 -21.06
N ALA A 245 0.61 10.94 -21.87
CA ALA A 245 -0.16 9.77 -21.50
C ALA A 245 0.75 8.56 -21.19
N PHE A 246 1.82 8.36 -21.97
CA PHE A 246 2.79 7.29 -21.72
C PHE A 246 3.55 7.47 -20.41
N ILE A 247 4.03 8.69 -20.12
CA ILE A 247 4.69 9.01 -18.85
C ILE A 247 3.74 8.77 -17.66
N LEU A 248 2.49 9.24 -17.79
CA LEU A 248 1.48 9.11 -16.74
C LEU A 248 1.13 7.63 -16.50
N LEU A 249 0.96 6.83 -17.56
CA LEU A 249 0.73 5.39 -17.46
C LEU A 249 1.92 4.68 -16.80
N GLY A 250 3.16 5.02 -17.17
CA GLY A 250 4.37 4.49 -16.54
C GLY A 250 4.49 4.84 -15.06
N GLY A 251 4.12 6.06 -14.68
CA GLY A 251 4.07 6.49 -13.29
C GLY A 251 3.05 5.70 -12.48
N ILE A 252 1.84 5.50 -13.01
CA ILE A 252 0.78 4.71 -12.37
C ILE A 252 1.22 3.24 -12.22
N THR A 253 1.83 2.63 -13.23
CA THR A 253 2.27 1.22 -13.14
C THR A 253 3.38 1.06 -12.11
N LEU A 254 4.36 1.95 -12.07
CA LEU A 254 5.40 1.96 -11.04
C LEU A 254 4.81 2.14 -9.64
N TRP A 255 3.85 3.06 -9.48
CA TRP A 255 3.16 3.28 -8.21
C TRP A 255 2.38 2.04 -7.75
N ILE A 256 1.65 1.37 -8.66
CA ILE A 256 0.94 0.11 -8.36
C ILE A 256 1.91 -0.99 -7.94
N ILE A 257 3.07 -1.12 -8.62
CA ILE A 257 4.09 -2.12 -8.26
C ILE A 257 4.66 -1.82 -6.87
N ALA A 258 4.98 -0.55 -6.58
CA ALA A 258 5.48 -0.14 -5.27
C ALA A 258 4.46 -0.40 -4.16
N LEU A 259 3.19 -0.03 -4.39
CA LEU A 259 2.09 -0.26 -3.45
C LEU A 259 1.88 -1.75 -3.17
N ARG A 260 1.87 -2.59 -4.21
CA ARG A 260 1.75 -4.05 -4.04
C ARG A 260 2.91 -4.64 -3.22
N ARG A 261 4.14 -4.15 -3.43
CA ARG A 261 5.30 -4.58 -2.62
C ARG A 261 5.14 -4.19 -1.16
N GLN A 262 4.70 -2.97 -0.88
CA GLN A 262 4.49 -2.47 0.48
C GLN A 262 3.38 -3.25 1.20
N VAL A 263 2.24 -3.46 0.55
CA VAL A 263 1.13 -4.26 1.09
C VAL A 263 1.61 -5.68 1.39
N LYS A 264 2.33 -6.32 0.45
CA LYS A 264 2.86 -7.67 0.66
C LYS A 264 3.81 -7.75 1.87
N ALA A 265 4.71 -6.78 2.01
CA ALA A 265 5.63 -6.71 3.15
C ALA A 265 4.87 -6.55 4.48
N GLN A 266 3.86 -5.67 4.54
CA GLN A 266 3.03 -5.49 5.72
C GLN A 266 2.21 -6.74 6.05
N THR A 267 1.67 -7.44 5.06
CA THR A 267 0.93 -8.68 5.30
C THR A 267 1.82 -9.78 5.85
N HIS A 268 3.06 -9.92 5.36
CA HIS A 268 3.99 -10.90 5.89
C HIS A 268 4.39 -10.59 7.34
N ALA A 269 4.70 -9.31 7.63
CA ALA A 269 5.00 -8.89 9.00
C ALA A 269 3.81 -9.12 9.94
N LEU A 270 2.58 -8.83 9.48
CA LEU A 270 1.37 -9.04 10.28
C LEU A 270 1.14 -10.53 10.57
N VAL A 271 1.29 -11.39 9.57
CA VAL A 271 1.18 -12.85 9.74
C VAL A 271 2.21 -13.35 10.74
N GLU A 272 3.47 -12.94 10.62
CA GLU A 272 4.53 -13.32 11.55
C GLU A 272 4.23 -12.86 12.99
N THR A 273 3.78 -11.62 13.17
CA THR A 273 3.39 -11.13 14.51
C THR A 273 2.20 -11.90 15.08
N ASN A 274 1.24 -12.29 14.24
CA ASN A 274 0.06 -13.03 14.67
C ASN A 274 0.43 -14.48 15.06
N GLU A 275 1.33 -15.12 14.32
CA GLU A 275 1.89 -16.43 14.69
C GLU A 275 2.67 -16.37 16.01
N ARG A 276 3.50 -15.35 16.22
CA ARG A 276 4.21 -15.13 17.49
C ARG A 276 3.25 -14.89 18.66
N LEU A 277 2.21 -14.09 18.44
CA LEU A 277 1.17 -13.83 19.45
C LEU A 277 0.42 -15.11 19.82
N LYS A 278 0.02 -15.92 18.83
CA LYS A 278 -0.63 -17.21 19.07
C LYS A 278 0.27 -18.17 19.84
N ALA A 279 1.56 -18.27 19.47
CA ALA A 279 2.51 -19.11 20.19
C ALA A 279 2.65 -18.67 21.66
N SER A 280 2.79 -17.37 21.91
CA SER A 280 2.86 -16.81 23.27
C SER A 280 1.56 -17.02 24.05
N GLU A 281 0.40 -16.91 23.41
CA GLU A 281 -0.90 -17.16 24.03
C GLU A 281 -1.03 -18.63 24.45
N THR A 282 -0.63 -19.57 23.58
CA THR A 282 -0.66 -21.00 23.92
C THR A 282 0.30 -21.34 25.07
N GLU A 283 1.48 -20.73 25.10
CA GLU A 283 2.44 -20.91 26.18
C GLU A 283 1.91 -20.35 27.51
N LEU A 284 1.27 -19.17 27.46
CA LEU A 284 0.67 -18.53 28.63
C LEU A 284 -0.47 -19.37 29.20
N ILE A 285 -1.34 -19.91 28.34
CA ILE A 285 -2.45 -20.79 28.76
C ILE A 285 -1.89 -22.05 29.44
N ALA A 286 -0.90 -22.70 28.83
CA ALA A 286 -0.27 -23.89 29.42
C ALA A 286 0.38 -23.60 30.79
N ASN A 287 1.04 -22.44 30.93
CA ASN A 287 1.63 -22.02 32.19
C ASN A 287 0.55 -21.72 33.25
N LEU A 288 -0.54 -21.07 32.88
CA LEU A 288 -1.67 -20.80 33.78
C LEU A 288 -2.37 -22.08 34.24
N GLU A 289 -2.55 -23.06 33.35
CA GLU A 289 -3.11 -24.35 33.72
C GLU A 289 -2.22 -25.08 34.74
N LYS A 290 -0.90 -25.09 34.51
CA LYS A 290 0.07 -25.66 35.43
C LYS A 290 0.10 -24.94 36.78
N GLU A 291 0.06 -23.60 36.77
CA GLU A 291 0.01 -22.80 38.00
C GLU A 291 -1.27 -23.08 38.79
N LYS A 292 -2.41 -23.21 38.09
CA LYS A 292 -3.69 -23.54 38.70
C LYS A 292 -3.68 -24.94 39.32
N GLU A 293 -3.15 -25.93 38.61
CA GLU A 293 -3.00 -27.30 39.13
C GLU A 293 -2.16 -27.31 40.43
N ILE A 294 -1.02 -26.61 40.44
CA ILE A 294 -0.18 -26.47 41.64
C ILE A 294 -0.94 -25.78 42.78
N ASN A 295 -1.71 -24.73 42.47
CA ASN A 295 -2.46 -23.99 43.47
C ASN A 295 -3.63 -24.81 44.05
N ASP A 296 -4.30 -25.61 43.23
CA ASP A 296 -5.37 -26.50 43.65
C ASP A 296 -4.82 -27.64 44.52
N LEU A 297 -3.67 -28.21 44.17
CA LEU A 297 -2.93 -29.16 45.01
C LEU A 297 -2.52 -28.54 46.35
N LYS A 298 -1.98 -27.32 46.35
CA LYS A 298 -1.61 -26.59 47.57
C LYS A 298 -2.80 -26.27 48.46
N SER A 299 -3.93 -25.88 47.86
CA SER A 299 -5.15 -25.60 48.61
C SER A 299 -5.73 -26.87 49.24
N SER A 300 -5.73 -27.96 48.47
CA SER A 300 -6.14 -29.30 48.93
C SER A 300 -5.24 -29.80 50.06
N PHE A 301 -3.92 -29.60 49.94
CA PHE A 301 -2.91 -29.87 50.96
C PHE A 301 -3.26 -29.18 52.29
N VAL A 302 -3.47 -27.85 52.26
CA VAL A 302 -3.75 -27.08 53.48
C VAL A 302 -5.06 -27.53 54.14
N SER A 303 -6.08 -27.80 53.32
CA SER A 303 -7.39 -28.27 53.80
C SER A 303 -7.28 -29.62 54.51
N LEU A 304 -6.59 -30.58 53.90
CA LEU A 304 -6.47 -31.95 54.42
C LEU A 304 -5.59 -31.98 55.67
N VAL A 305 -4.45 -31.27 55.68
CA VAL A 305 -3.60 -31.12 56.88
C VAL A 305 -4.39 -30.50 58.04
N SER A 306 -5.22 -29.49 57.75
CA SER A 306 -6.08 -28.87 58.78
C SER A 306 -7.11 -29.86 59.35
N HIS A 307 -7.65 -30.75 58.53
CA HIS A 307 -8.58 -31.78 58.97
C HIS A 307 -7.89 -32.81 59.87
N GLU A 308 -6.72 -33.31 59.44
CA GLU A 308 -5.96 -34.30 60.21
C GLU A 308 -5.45 -33.75 61.55
N PHE A 309 -5.15 -32.45 61.65
CA PHE A 309 -4.83 -31.81 62.94
C PHE A 309 -6.04 -31.65 63.85
N ARG A 310 -7.25 -31.45 63.30
CA ARG A 310 -8.47 -31.21 64.11
C ARG A 310 -8.82 -32.42 64.97
N THR A 311 -8.62 -33.64 64.48
CA THR A 311 -8.95 -34.88 65.19
C THR A 311 -8.15 -35.08 66.50
N PRO A 312 -6.80 -35.11 66.50
CA PRO A 312 -6.03 -35.23 67.74
C PRO A 312 -6.24 -34.02 68.65
N LEU A 313 -6.42 -32.82 68.11
CA LEU A 313 -6.73 -31.63 68.91
C LEU A 313 -8.07 -31.78 69.65
N ALA A 314 -9.10 -32.34 69.01
CA ALA A 314 -10.39 -32.61 69.63
C ALA A 314 -10.27 -33.67 70.76
N VAL A 315 -9.42 -34.69 70.58
CA VAL A 315 -9.14 -35.69 71.62
C VAL A 315 -8.44 -35.05 72.81
N ILE A 316 -7.43 -34.19 72.59
CA ILE A 316 -6.75 -33.44 73.65
C ILE A 316 -7.74 -32.54 74.40
N LEU A 317 -8.58 -31.79 73.67
CA LEU A 317 -9.54 -30.87 74.27
C LEU A 317 -10.60 -31.63 75.11
N SER A 318 -11.19 -32.69 74.55
CA SER A 318 -12.14 -33.54 75.28
C SER A 318 -11.48 -34.19 76.51
N SER A 319 -10.23 -34.61 76.38
CA SER A 319 -9.47 -35.24 77.45
C SER A 319 -9.15 -34.30 78.60
N THR A 320 -8.68 -33.10 78.28
CA THR A 320 -8.43 -32.05 79.25
C THR A 320 -9.72 -31.56 79.91
N GLU A 321 -10.84 -31.48 79.18
CA GLU A 321 -12.13 -31.06 79.72
C GLU A 321 -12.73 -32.10 80.68
N LEU A 322 -12.64 -33.40 80.35
CA LEU A 322 -13.06 -34.48 81.24
C LEU A 322 -12.23 -34.53 82.52
N LEU A 323 -10.90 -34.39 82.41
CA LEU A 323 -10.01 -34.30 83.57
C LEU A 323 -10.33 -33.06 84.42
N ARG A 324 -10.55 -31.88 83.80
CA ARG A 324 -10.85 -30.63 84.52
C ARG A 324 -12.18 -30.69 85.27
N ASN A 325 -13.25 -31.16 84.60
CA ASN A 325 -14.61 -31.09 85.13
C ASN A 325 -14.96 -32.27 86.07
N HIS A 326 -14.28 -33.40 85.93
CA HIS A 326 -14.62 -34.64 86.63
C HIS A 326 -13.44 -35.30 87.38
N MET A 327 -12.34 -34.57 87.65
CA MET A 327 -11.13 -35.13 88.26
C MET A 327 -11.39 -35.99 89.50
N ALA A 328 -12.22 -35.52 90.43
CA ALA A 328 -12.52 -36.20 91.70
C ALA A 328 -13.50 -37.39 91.54
N ARG A 329 -14.22 -37.46 90.41
CA ARG A 329 -15.21 -38.52 90.11
C ARG A 329 -14.64 -39.64 89.25
N LEU A 330 -13.54 -39.40 88.55
CA LEU A 330 -12.86 -40.40 87.72
C LEU A 330 -11.99 -41.32 88.61
N GLY A 331 -12.11 -42.63 88.39
CA GLY A 331 -11.17 -43.61 88.96
C GLY A 331 -9.73 -43.38 88.51
N GLU A 332 -8.76 -44.01 89.17
CA GLU A 332 -7.35 -43.88 88.79
C GLU A 332 -7.10 -44.34 87.34
N ASP A 333 -7.67 -45.47 86.94
CA ASP A 333 -7.52 -46.00 85.57
C ASP A 333 -8.10 -45.06 84.52
N ALA A 334 -9.28 -44.49 84.77
CA ALA A 334 -9.89 -43.53 83.85
C ALA A 334 -9.07 -42.23 83.73
N ARG A 335 -8.43 -41.79 84.82
CA ARG A 335 -7.50 -40.64 84.79
C ARG A 335 -6.23 -40.95 83.99
N ARG A 336 -5.66 -42.16 84.17
CA ARG A 336 -4.51 -42.61 83.38
C ARG A 336 -4.83 -42.68 81.89
N THR A 337 -5.95 -43.31 81.52
CA THR A 337 -6.41 -43.37 80.13
C THR A 337 -6.50 -41.99 79.50
N GLN A 338 -7.01 -41.01 80.24
CA GLN A 338 -7.16 -39.66 79.71
C GLN A 338 -5.84 -38.90 79.59
N MET A 339 -4.87 -39.16 80.47
CA MET A 339 -3.51 -38.67 80.33
C MET A 339 -2.81 -39.31 79.13
N ASP A 340 -2.96 -40.64 78.97
CA ASP A 340 -2.39 -41.40 77.85
C ASP A 340 -2.95 -40.92 76.52
N ASN A 341 -4.25 -40.62 76.44
CA ASN A 341 -4.88 -40.02 75.26
C ASN A 341 -4.26 -38.66 74.90
N ILE A 342 -4.02 -37.79 75.88
CA ILE A 342 -3.37 -36.48 75.65
C ILE A 342 -1.95 -36.68 75.12
N ILE A 343 -1.15 -37.52 75.77
CA ILE A 343 0.24 -37.79 75.39
C ILE A 343 0.28 -38.38 73.98
N GLN A 344 -0.55 -39.37 73.70
CA GLN A 344 -0.63 -40.02 72.40
C GLN A 344 -1.04 -39.03 71.30
N SER A 345 -2.09 -38.23 71.50
CA SER A 345 -2.52 -37.23 70.53
C SER A 345 -1.48 -36.13 70.31
N THR A 346 -0.72 -35.75 71.34
CA THR A 346 0.37 -34.78 71.22
C THR A 346 1.54 -35.33 70.40
N ASN A 347 1.89 -36.60 70.61
CA ASN A 347 2.91 -37.29 69.82
C ASN A 347 2.48 -37.45 68.35
N ILE A 348 1.20 -37.77 68.10
CA ILE A 348 0.64 -37.82 66.75
C ILE A 348 0.76 -36.44 66.07
N MET A 349 0.38 -35.36 66.75
CA MET A 349 0.52 -34.01 66.19
C MET A 349 1.97 -33.64 65.90
N SER A 350 2.91 -33.97 66.79
CA SER A 350 4.33 -33.69 66.59
C SER A 350 4.88 -34.42 65.37
N GLY A 351 4.55 -35.71 65.21
CA GLY A 351 4.92 -36.49 64.02
C GLY A 351 4.33 -35.91 62.73
N MET A 352 3.06 -35.47 62.74
CA MET A 352 2.44 -34.82 61.59
C MET A 352 3.16 -33.51 61.20
N ILE A 353 3.59 -32.70 62.17
CA ILE A 353 4.35 -31.47 61.92
C ILE A 353 5.70 -31.80 61.29
N GLU A 354 6.40 -32.81 61.81
CA GLU A 354 7.67 -33.27 61.26
C GLU A 354 7.52 -33.77 59.82
N GLU A 355 6.49 -34.58 59.54
CA GLU A 355 6.18 -35.07 58.18
C GLU A 355 5.93 -33.91 57.19
N VAL A 356 5.15 -32.90 57.61
CA VAL A 356 4.87 -31.71 56.78
C VAL A 356 6.13 -30.88 56.52
N LEU A 357 6.96 -30.67 57.55
CA LEU A 357 8.23 -29.95 57.40
C LEU A 357 9.20 -30.71 56.49
N LEU A 358 9.23 -32.03 56.60
CA LEU A 358 10.06 -32.90 55.77
C LEU A 358 9.63 -32.83 54.31
N LEU A 359 8.32 -32.94 54.04
CA LEU A 359 7.77 -32.80 52.70
C LEU A 359 8.07 -31.41 52.10
N GLY A 360 7.93 -30.34 52.87
CA GLY A 360 8.26 -28.99 52.41
C GLY A 360 9.75 -28.81 52.06
N LYS A 361 10.65 -29.46 52.81
CA LYS A 361 12.09 -29.49 52.47
C LYS A 361 12.37 -30.29 51.19
N VAL A 362 11.66 -31.41 51.03
CA VAL A 362 11.73 -32.31 49.88
C VAL A 362 11.26 -31.63 48.59
N GLU A 363 10.06 -31.01 48.59
CA GLU A 363 9.49 -30.31 47.43
C GLU A 363 10.29 -29.05 47.08
N GLY A 364 10.81 -28.36 48.09
CA GLY A 364 11.68 -27.20 47.89
C GLY A 364 13.09 -27.53 47.38
N GLY A 365 13.43 -28.80 47.18
CA GLY A 365 14.77 -29.24 46.74
C GLY A 365 15.88 -28.93 47.74
N ARG A 366 15.55 -28.69 49.02
CA ARG A 366 16.50 -28.28 50.06
C ARG A 366 17.07 -29.44 50.88
N MET A 367 16.61 -30.66 50.62
CA MET A 367 17.10 -31.86 51.28
C MET A 367 18.27 -32.44 50.48
N VAL A 368 19.42 -32.59 51.12
CA VAL A 368 20.65 -33.14 50.53
C VAL A 368 20.99 -34.43 51.27
N CYS A 369 21.28 -35.50 50.53
CA CYS A 369 21.79 -36.74 51.11
C CYS A 369 23.24 -36.52 51.56
N SER A 370 23.57 -36.85 52.80
CA SER A 370 24.93 -36.77 53.33
C SER A 370 25.44 -38.17 53.74
N PRO A 371 25.93 -38.99 52.79
CA PRO A 371 26.37 -40.35 53.08
C PRO A 371 27.55 -40.39 54.06
N VAL A 372 27.45 -41.23 55.08
CA VAL A 372 28.53 -41.55 56.01
C VAL A 372 28.70 -43.08 56.08
N PRO A 373 29.89 -43.59 56.46
CA PRO A 373 30.08 -45.02 56.64
C PRO A 373 29.21 -45.55 57.79
N ILE A 374 28.38 -46.55 57.51
CA ILE A 374 27.49 -47.19 58.50
C ILE A 374 27.61 -48.72 58.47
N ASP A 375 27.43 -49.33 59.65
CA ASP A 375 27.13 -50.76 59.75
C ASP A 375 25.62 -50.96 59.56
N LEU A 376 25.24 -51.43 58.37
CA LEU A 376 23.85 -51.60 57.99
C LEU A 376 23.15 -52.67 58.83
N ALA A 377 23.88 -53.71 59.28
CA ALA A 377 23.32 -54.78 60.10
C ALA A 377 22.99 -54.27 61.51
N ALA A 378 23.94 -53.56 62.12
CA ALA A 378 23.72 -52.92 63.43
C ALA A 378 22.59 -51.89 63.36
N PHE A 379 22.56 -51.07 62.30
CA PHE A 379 21.50 -50.08 62.08
C PHE A 379 20.12 -50.73 61.91
N ALA A 380 20.02 -51.81 61.14
CA ALA A 380 18.77 -52.55 60.96
C ALA A 380 18.28 -53.17 62.27
N ALA A 381 19.18 -53.71 63.10
CA ALA A 381 18.84 -54.24 64.42
C ALA A 381 18.26 -53.16 65.34
N VAL A 382 18.84 -51.95 65.34
CA VAL A 382 18.30 -50.79 66.09
C VAL A 382 16.90 -50.41 65.60
N LEU A 383 16.66 -50.38 64.28
CA LEU A 383 15.34 -50.08 63.74
C LEU A 383 14.28 -51.11 64.10
N VAL A 384 14.66 -52.40 64.19
CA VAL A 384 13.76 -53.46 64.63
C VAL A 384 13.38 -53.28 66.10
N ASP A 385 14.35 -52.98 66.97
CA ASP A 385 14.10 -52.72 68.39
C ASP A 385 13.22 -51.48 68.62
N GLU A 386 13.50 -50.40 67.88
CA GLU A 386 12.68 -49.19 67.87
C GLU A 386 11.25 -49.48 67.37
N GLY A 387 11.11 -50.25 66.29
CA GLY A 387 9.82 -50.65 65.74
C GLY A 387 8.99 -51.51 66.70
N LEU A 388 9.62 -52.50 67.35
CA LEU A 388 8.99 -53.33 68.39
C LEU A 388 8.53 -52.47 69.58
N SER A 389 9.36 -51.54 70.03
CA SER A 389 9.05 -50.64 71.15
C SER A 389 7.91 -49.67 70.81
N ALA A 390 8.00 -48.99 69.66
CA ALA A 390 7.01 -48.00 69.21
C ALA A 390 5.62 -48.62 68.95
N THR A 391 5.59 -49.89 68.55
CA THR A 391 4.34 -50.61 68.25
C THR A 391 3.84 -51.47 69.40
N ARG A 392 4.43 -51.33 70.60
CA ARG A 392 4.09 -52.12 71.81
C ARG A 392 4.13 -53.63 71.56
N GLN A 393 5.08 -54.10 70.75
CA GLN A 393 5.27 -55.51 70.39
C GLN A 393 4.04 -56.17 69.75
N ARG A 394 3.19 -55.37 69.07
CA ARG A 394 1.97 -55.86 68.42
C ARG A 394 2.23 -56.96 67.38
N CYS A 395 3.35 -56.87 66.67
CA CYS A 395 3.77 -57.86 65.68
C CYS A 395 5.26 -58.20 65.90
N PRO A 396 5.66 -59.49 65.82
CA PRO A 396 7.07 -59.84 65.82
C PRO A 396 7.72 -59.41 64.49
N ILE A 397 8.88 -58.75 64.56
CA ILE A 397 9.66 -58.33 63.41
C ILE A 397 10.88 -59.25 63.28
N ARG A 398 10.99 -59.96 62.16
CA ARG A 398 12.07 -60.91 61.87
C ARG A 398 13.10 -60.24 60.97
N LEU A 399 14.29 -60.01 61.50
CA LEU A 399 15.42 -59.51 60.73
C LEU A 399 16.19 -60.67 60.10
N GLU A 400 16.30 -60.67 58.78
CA GLU A 400 17.13 -61.60 58.03
C GLU A 400 18.16 -60.82 57.20
N ILE A 401 19.43 -61.18 57.32
CA ILE A 401 20.51 -60.56 56.55
C ILE A 401 21.21 -61.66 55.76
N THR A 402 20.93 -61.69 54.45
CA THR A 402 21.49 -62.69 53.53
C THR A 402 22.84 -62.19 53.05
N ASN A 403 23.91 -62.97 53.20
CA ASN A 403 25.29 -62.61 52.84
C ASN A 403 25.71 -61.24 53.45
N PRO A 404 26.09 -61.19 54.74
CA PRO A 404 26.41 -59.92 55.39
C PRO A 404 27.51 -59.16 54.63
N PRO A 405 27.34 -57.83 54.43
CA PRO A 405 28.23 -57.06 53.59
C PRO A 405 29.66 -57.04 54.15
N THR A 406 30.65 -57.18 53.27
CA THR A 406 32.07 -57.25 53.62
C THR A 406 32.70 -55.86 53.81
N HIS A 407 31.98 -54.79 53.45
CA HIS A 407 32.39 -53.39 53.50
C HIS A 407 31.33 -52.53 54.20
N GLN A 408 31.74 -51.37 54.72
CA GLN A 408 30.80 -50.39 55.29
C GLN A 408 29.93 -49.78 54.19
N ALA A 409 28.63 -49.67 54.46
CA ALA A 409 27.69 -49.01 53.56
C ALA A 409 27.86 -47.49 53.67
N MET A 410 27.84 -46.77 52.56
CA MET A 410 27.83 -45.30 52.53
C MET A 410 26.39 -44.83 52.41
N ALA A 411 25.78 -44.38 53.51
CA ALA A 411 24.39 -43.96 53.53
C ALA A 411 24.15 -42.81 54.50
N ASP A 412 23.05 -42.08 54.32
CA ASP A 412 22.59 -41.07 55.27
C ASP A 412 21.67 -41.74 56.33
N PRO A 413 22.10 -41.85 57.60
CA PRO A 413 21.33 -42.55 58.64
C PRO A 413 19.96 -41.93 58.88
N ALA A 414 19.81 -40.61 58.71
CA ALA A 414 18.55 -39.92 58.93
C ALA A 414 17.54 -40.29 57.84
N LEU A 415 17.97 -40.27 56.59
CA LEU A 415 17.15 -40.68 55.45
C LEU A 415 16.78 -42.18 55.52
N LEU A 416 17.73 -43.07 55.84
CA LEU A 416 17.43 -44.50 56.02
C LEU A 416 16.42 -44.73 57.15
N ARG A 417 16.57 -44.00 58.25
CA ARG A 417 15.62 -44.07 59.37
C ARG A 417 14.23 -43.66 58.92
N HIS A 418 14.08 -42.58 58.14
CA HIS A 418 12.77 -42.19 57.59
C HIS A 418 12.16 -43.26 56.68
N ILE A 419 12.96 -43.90 55.83
CA ILE A 419 12.49 -44.97 54.93
C ILE A 419 11.99 -46.16 55.76
N PHE A 420 12.88 -46.78 56.54
CA PHE A 420 12.58 -48.07 57.15
C PHE A 420 11.62 -47.99 58.34
N SER A 421 11.70 -46.95 59.19
CA SER A 421 10.75 -46.79 60.31
C SER A 421 9.31 -46.65 59.82
N ASN A 422 9.12 -45.98 58.69
CA ASN A 422 7.81 -45.73 58.10
C ASN A 422 7.27 -46.97 57.39
N LEU A 423 8.12 -47.70 56.66
CA LEU A 423 7.74 -48.98 56.07
C LEU A 423 7.42 -50.04 57.14
N ILE A 424 8.22 -50.15 58.21
CA ILE A 424 7.96 -51.05 59.34
C ILE A 424 6.66 -50.63 60.05
N SER A 425 6.47 -49.34 60.31
CA SER A 425 5.24 -48.82 60.93
C SER A 425 4.00 -49.16 60.11
N ASN A 426 4.06 -48.99 58.78
CA ASN A 426 2.97 -49.38 57.89
C ASN A 426 2.71 -50.89 57.93
N ALA A 427 3.74 -51.72 57.87
CA ALA A 427 3.63 -53.17 57.97
C ALA A 427 2.92 -53.61 59.27
N VAL A 428 3.31 -53.06 60.43
CA VAL A 428 2.68 -53.36 61.74
C VAL A 428 1.25 -52.86 61.82
N LYS A 429 1.00 -51.64 61.33
CA LYS A 429 -0.30 -51.00 61.38
C LYS A 429 -1.35 -51.72 60.53
N TYR A 430 -0.96 -52.18 59.35
CA TYR A 430 -1.87 -52.82 58.40
C TYR A 430 -1.99 -54.33 58.59
N SER A 431 -1.13 -54.93 59.40
CA SER A 431 -1.17 -56.33 59.80
C SER A 431 -2.17 -56.67 60.93
N PRO A 432 -2.71 -57.91 60.95
CA PRO A 432 -3.29 -58.51 62.14
C PRO A 432 -2.28 -58.61 63.29
N GLU A 433 -2.77 -58.56 64.52
CA GLU A 433 -1.91 -58.70 65.71
C GLU A 433 -1.26 -60.10 65.76
N GLY A 434 0.02 -60.15 66.14
CA GLY A 434 0.81 -61.37 66.21
C GLY A 434 1.32 -61.91 64.86
N SER A 435 0.92 -61.33 63.72
CA SER A 435 1.47 -61.77 62.43
C SER A 435 2.93 -61.30 62.28
N PRO A 436 3.85 -62.15 61.79
CA PRO A 436 5.24 -61.76 61.61
C PRO A 436 5.40 -60.77 60.45
N ILE A 437 6.33 -59.84 60.63
CA ILE A 437 6.82 -58.94 59.57
C ILE A 437 8.25 -59.34 59.27
N ASP A 438 8.53 -59.61 58.01
CA ASP A 438 9.85 -60.05 57.57
C ASP A 438 10.62 -58.82 57.03
N PHE A 439 11.75 -58.48 57.65
CA PHE A 439 12.66 -57.43 57.20
C PHE A 439 13.97 -58.08 56.71
N ILE A 440 14.12 -58.15 55.39
CA ILE A 440 15.19 -58.88 54.72
C ILE A 440 16.15 -57.88 54.08
N LEU A 441 17.44 -57.97 54.39
CA LEU A 441 18.50 -57.22 53.71
C LEU A 441 19.38 -58.17 52.91
N THR A 442 19.51 -57.90 51.60
CA THR A 442 20.35 -58.69 50.70
C THR A 442 21.26 -57.77 49.90
N PRO A 443 22.58 -57.75 50.19
CA PRO A 443 23.55 -57.07 49.33
C PRO A 443 23.60 -57.72 47.94
N GLN A 444 23.55 -56.90 46.89
CA GLN A 444 23.59 -57.32 45.49
C GLN A 444 24.54 -56.39 44.71
N GLY A 445 25.81 -56.80 44.57
CA GLY A 445 26.83 -55.98 43.92
C GLY A 445 27.10 -54.69 44.70
N ASP A 446 26.93 -53.54 44.04
CA ASP A 446 27.07 -52.21 44.66
C ASP A 446 25.80 -51.74 45.39
N ASP A 447 24.70 -52.49 45.26
CA ASP A 447 23.39 -52.15 45.80
C ASP A 447 23.05 -53.02 47.03
N VAL A 448 22.12 -52.55 47.84
CA VAL A 448 21.39 -53.38 48.81
C VAL A 448 19.92 -53.42 48.45
N VAL A 449 19.35 -54.62 48.44
CA VAL A 449 17.91 -54.84 48.30
C VAL A 449 17.34 -55.12 49.68
N CYS A 450 16.46 -54.22 50.14
CA CYS A 450 15.76 -54.31 51.39
C CYS A 450 14.29 -54.64 51.12
N VAL A 451 13.80 -55.75 51.66
CA VAL A 451 12.39 -56.16 51.52
C VAL A 451 11.73 -56.12 52.89
N ILE A 452 10.62 -55.39 53.00
CA ILE A 452 9.72 -55.45 54.16
C ILE A 452 8.43 -56.10 53.71
N ARG A 453 8.14 -57.30 54.24
CA ARG A 453 6.97 -58.08 53.90
C ARG A 453 6.06 -58.23 55.10
N ASP A 454 4.79 -57.88 54.91
CA ASP A 454 3.72 -58.06 55.88
C ASP A 454 2.69 -59.09 55.40
N ARG A 455 1.79 -59.47 56.31
CA ARG A 455 0.67 -60.38 56.09
C ARG A 455 -0.64 -59.66 56.41
N GLY A 456 -0.74 -58.42 55.94
CA GLY A 456 -1.79 -57.48 56.25
C GLY A 456 -3.00 -57.56 55.33
N ILE A 457 -3.82 -56.50 55.39
CA ILE A 457 -5.03 -56.35 54.57
C ILE A 457 -4.76 -56.24 53.07
N GLY A 458 -3.49 -56.04 52.67
CA GLY A 458 -3.10 -55.80 51.29
C GLY A 458 -3.66 -54.51 50.69
N ILE A 459 -3.33 -54.27 49.42
CA ILE A 459 -3.67 -53.04 48.70
C ILE A 459 -4.54 -53.38 47.47
N PRO A 460 -5.74 -52.78 47.34
CA PRO A 460 -6.61 -52.95 46.18
C PRO A 460 -5.89 -52.50 44.90
N GLU A 461 -6.09 -53.23 43.80
CA GLU A 461 -5.40 -52.97 42.53
C GLU A 461 -5.57 -51.52 42.03
N LYS A 462 -6.79 -50.99 42.13
CA LYS A 462 -7.15 -49.60 41.77
C LYS A 462 -6.34 -48.53 42.51
N ASP A 463 -5.86 -48.82 43.71
CA ASP A 463 -5.20 -47.85 44.58
C ASP A 463 -3.66 -47.90 44.42
N ARG A 464 -3.11 -48.94 43.78
CA ARG A 464 -1.65 -49.17 43.65
C ARG A 464 -0.92 -48.08 42.90
N ALA A 465 -1.54 -47.53 41.85
CA ALA A 465 -0.96 -46.45 41.04
C ALA A 465 -0.79 -45.14 41.82
N HIS A 466 -1.63 -44.94 42.84
CA HIS A 466 -1.74 -43.67 43.57
C HIS A 466 -1.04 -43.71 44.95
N LEU A 467 -0.43 -44.83 45.35
CA LEU A 467 0.20 -44.98 46.69
C LEU A 467 1.34 -43.99 46.98
N PHE A 468 1.96 -43.44 45.93
CA PHE A 468 3.05 -42.47 46.04
C PHE A 468 2.57 -41.03 45.82
N GLU A 469 1.26 -40.81 45.74
CA GLU A 469 0.67 -39.47 45.74
C GLU A 469 0.46 -39.00 47.19
N ALA A 470 0.75 -37.72 47.44
CA ALA A 470 0.63 -37.16 48.78
C ALA A 470 -0.81 -37.26 49.28
N PHE A 471 -0.98 -37.71 50.52
CA PHE A 471 -2.27 -37.87 51.21
C PHE A 471 -3.22 -38.91 50.62
N HIS A 472 -2.78 -39.67 49.61
CA HIS A 472 -3.56 -40.78 49.10
C HIS A 472 -3.60 -41.92 50.14
N ARG A 473 -4.79 -42.49 50.32
CA ARG A 473 -5.03 -43.60 51.24
C ARG A 473 -5.90 -44.65 50.52
N ALA A 474 -5.46 -45.90 50.53
CA ALA A 474 -6.21 -46.99 49.90
C ALA A 474 -7.61 -47.13 50.52
N GLY A 475 -8.63 -47.43 49.72
CA GLY A 475 -10.03 -47.41 50.15
C GLY A 475 -10.38 -48.43 51.23
N ASN A 476 -9.56 -49.47 51.42
CA ASN A 476 -9.78 -50.55 52.37
C ASN A 476 -9.18 -50.31 53.78
N VAL A 477 -8.52 -49.17 54.03
CA VAL A 477 -7.85 -48.88 55.32
C VAL A 477 -8.82 -48.50 56.46
N GLY A 478 -10.08 -48.18 56.16
CA GLY A 478 -11.11 -47.84 57.14
C GLY A 478 -10.70 -46.69 58.10
N GLN A 479 -10.99 -46.88 59.39
CA GLN A 479 -10.72 -45.89 60.46
C GLN A 479 -9.27 -45.92 61.01
N ARG A 480 -8.33 -46.65 60.39
CA ARG A 480 -6.94 -46.71 60.89
C ARG A 480 -6.27 -45.33 60.70
N ASN A 481 -5.70 -44.74 61.74
CA ASN A 481 -5.12 -43.37 61.68
C ASN A 481 -3.90 -43.27 60.76
N GLY A 482 -3.83 -42.36 59.79
CA GLY A 482 -2.61 -42.12 59.00
C GLY A 482 -2.75 -40.95 58.02
N THR A 483 -1.64 -40.23 57.81
CA THR A 483 -1.57 -39.00 57.02
C THR A 483 -1.54 -39.22 55.51
N GLY A 484 -1.15 -40.41 55.03
CA GLY A 484 -0.89 -40.66 53.60
C GLY A 484 0.38 -39.98 53.08
N LEU A 485 1.22 -39.42 53.96
CA LEU A 485 2.51 -38.82 53.58
C LEU A 485 3.67 -39.80 53.62
N GLY A 486 3.52 -40.90 54.36
CA GLY A 486 4.59 -41.81 54.66
C GLY A 486 5.30 -42.36 53.41
N LEU A 487 4.56 -42.97 52.48
CA LEU A 487 5.16 -43.56 51.28
C LEU A 487 5.77 -42.53 50.33
N VAL A 488 5.23 -41.31 50.28
CA VAL A 488 5.79 -40.20 49.49
C VAL A 488 7.16 -39.79 50.02
N ILE A 489 7.26 -39.63 51.35
CA ILE A 489 8.53 -39.36 52.03
C ILE A 489 9.53 -40.49 51.76
N CYS A 490 9.13 -41.76 51.91
CA CYS A 490 9.99 -42.90 51.62
C CYS A 490 10.53 -42.87 50.19
N LYS A 491 9.64 -42.69 49.21
CA LYS A 491 10.03 -42.62 47.79
C LYS A 491 11.07 -41.53 47.55
N ARG A 492 10.86 -40.33 48.11
CA ARG A 492 11.86 -39.26 47.96
C ARG A 492 13.18 -39.57 48.64
N CYS A 493 13.16 -40.07 49.87
CA CYS A 493 14.39 -40.43 50.58
C CYS A 493 15.19 -41.51 49.85
N VAL A 494 14.50 -42.44 49.19
CA VAL A 494 15.11 -43.46 48.30
C VAL A 494 15.70 -42.82 47.04
N GLU A 495 14.96 -41.93 46.37
CA GLU A 495 15.44 -41.18 45.20
C GLU A 495 16.67 -40.31 45.52
N LEU A 496 16.73 -39.68 46.70
CA LEU A 496 17.86 -38.89 47.17
C LEU A 496 19.13 -39.73 47.39
N HIS A 497 18.97 -41.02 47.69
CA HIS A 497 20.07 -41.99 47.71
C HIS A 497 20.39 -42.56 46.32
N GLY A 498 19.66 -42.16 45.27
CA GLY A 498 19.82 -42.72 43.92
C GLY A 498 19.26 -44.14 43.77
N GLY A 499 18.35 -44.56 44.67
CA GLY A 499 17.73 -45.88 44.66
C GLY A 499 16.36 -45.94 44.01
N SER A 500 15.68 -47.07 44.18
CA SER A 500 14.31 -47.32 43.71
C SER A 500 13.45 -48.03 44.76
N ILE A 501 12.13 -47.83 44.69
CA ILE A 501 11.14 -48.46 45.58
C ILE A 501 10.05 -49.11 44.73
N HIS A 502 9.68 -50.35 45.07
CA HIS A 502 8.64 -51.12 44.41
C HIS A 502 7.70 -51.75 45.45
N ILE A 503 6.43 -51.89 45.10
CA ILE A 503 5.41 -52.45 45.99
C ILE A 503 4.66 -53.55 45.25
N GLU A 504 4.71 -54.76 45.80
CA GLU A 504 3.91 -55.91 45.39
C GLU A 504 2.90 -56.18 46.50
N SER A 505 1.62 -56.30 46.18
CA SER A 505 0.60 -56.56 47.19
C SER A 505 -0.56 -57.30 46.56
N GLU A 506 -1.28 -58.08 47.36
CA GLU A 506 -2.56 -58.66 47.00
C GLU A 506 -3.55 -58.43 48.14
N GLU A 507 -4.78 -58.06 47.81
CA GLU A 507 -5.79 -57.70 48.81
C GLU A 507 -6.12 -58.94 49.67
N GLN A 508 -6.13 -58.77 50.99
CA GLN A 508 -6.26 -59.82 52.02
C GLN A 508 -5.09 -60.81 52.14
N GLU A 509 -4.02 -60.70 51.34
CA GLU A 509 -2.84 -61.57 51.47
C GLU A 509 -1.65 -60.86 52.12
N GLY A 510 -1.45 -59.58 51.80
CA GLY A 510 -0.41 -58.74 52.39
C GLY A 510 0.32 -57.86 51.39
N THR A 511 1.41 -57.25 51.84
CA THR A 511 2.23 -56.33 51.03
C THR A 511 3.72 -56.63 51.22
N ALA A 512 4.47 -56.60 50.13
CA ALA A 512 5.93 -56.60 50.10
C ALA A 512 6.43 -55.30 49.47
N VAL A 513 7.19 -54.53 50.25
CA VAL A 513 7.84 -53.31 49.78
C VAL A 513 9.33 -53.59 49.61
N THR A 514 9.82 -53.41 48.39
CA THR A 514 11.21 -53.62 48.01
C THR A 514 11.89 -52.27 47.77
N VAL A 515 12.97 -52.00 48.48
CA VAL A 515 13.79 -50.78 48.36
C VAL A 515 15.19 -51.19 47.93
N THR A 516 15.67 -50.66 46.81
CA THR A 516 17.02 -50.89 46.29
C THR A 516 17.84 -49.62 46.44
N LEU A 517 18.99 -49.67 47.12
CA LEU A 517 19.85 -48.50 47.38
C LEU A 517 21.31 -48.76 46.98
N PRO A 518 21.98 -47.85 46.25
CA PRO A 518 23.38 -48.00 45.85
C PRO A 518 24.35 -47.60 46.97
N LEU A 519 24.46 -48.44 48.00
CA LEU A 519 25.20 -48.11 49.23
C LEU A 519 26.66 -48.56 49.24
N PHE A 520 27.09 -49.42 48.31
CA PHE A 520 28.43 -50.01 48.30
C PHE A 520 29.29 -49.57 47.12
N LYS A 521 28.88 -48.53 46.39
CA LYS A 521 29.70 -47.96 45.32
C LYS A 521 31.08 -47.57 45.85
N LYS A 522 32.10 -48.13 45.21
CA LYS A 522 33.50 -47.78 45.46
C LYS A 522 33.70 -46.34 45.01
N THR A 523 33.98 -45.42 45.94
CA THR A 523 34.40 -44.06 45.57
C THR A 523 35.69 -44.17 44.79
N GLU A 524 35.64 -44.00 43.47
CA GLU A 524 36.83 -43.69 42.69
C GLU A 524 37.31 -42.32 43.16
N ALA A 525 38.41 -42.32 43.90
CA ALA A 525 39.14 -41.10 44.21
C ALA A 525 39.44 -40.41 42.88
N THR A 526 38.79 -39.28 42.66
CA THR A 526 39.06 -38.43 41.50
C THR A 526 40.38 -37.73 41.80
N ASP A 527 41.45 -38.12 41.10
CA ASP A 527 42.77 -37.49 41.10
C ASP A 527 42.72 -36.01 40.70
#